data_AF-A0A941UX28-F1
#
_entry.id   AF-A0A941UX28-F1
#
_cell.length_a   1.000
_cell.length_b   1.000
_cell.length_c   1.000
_cell.angle_alpha   90.00
_cell.angle_beta   90.00
_cell.angle_gamma   90.00
#
_symmetry.space_group_name_H-M   'P 1'
#
loop_
_entity.id
_entity.type
_entity.pdbx_description
1 polymer ?
#
loop_
_entity_poly.entity_id
_entity_poly.type
_entity_poly.pdbx_seq_one_letter_code
_entity_poly.pdbx_strand_id
1 'polypeptide(L)'
;SINGVRNARNGPDGPLPPDPAFERVAYLMRDAQASGALGIRVRPGAEGAGAVIVTIRNRNADPESVVRLQELRQTLGLRAGAEEFPLELADVPDSPDELAVQSRTLLSMLQALSLRVDVPADHIAEGRAGAGLPQAPGQSERLHFRVTSSSTKPADAAVSVEYRNRYFYIDDRDLGSKRAFALIMMLFTLANIGPEGTMPVLTIPTS
;
A
#
# COMPACT_ATOMS: atom_id res chain seq x y z
N SER A 1 5.33 7.05 -4.21
CA SER A 1 5.82 8.27 -3.53
C SER A 1 4.65 9.20 -3.29
N ILE A 2 4.85 10.28 -2.54
CA ILE A 2 3.89 11.38 -2.42
C ILE A 2 4.68 12.67 -2.63
N ASN A 3 4.35 13.44 -3.66
CA ASN A 3 5.08 14.64 -4.11
C ASN A 3 6.60 14.44 -4.14
N GLY A 4 7.06 13.37 -4.78
CA GLY A 4 8.49 13.03 -4.85
C GLY A 4 9.11 12.46 -3.57
N VAL A 5 8.44 12.47 -2.41
CA VAL A 5 8.90 11.79 -1.19
C VAL A 5 8.68 10.28 -1.35
N ARG A 6 9.76 9.52 -1.48
CA ARG A 6 9.75 8.10 -1.86
C ARG A 6 9.66 7.18 -0.65
N ASN A 7 8.76 6.21 -0.76
CA ASN A 7 8.78 5.03 0.11
C ASN A 7 9.92 4.09 -0.31
N ALA A 8 10.22 3.10 0.53
CA ALA A 8 11.06 1.98 0.17
C ALA A 8 10.58 1.36 -1.16
N ARG A 9 11.48 0.78 -1.93
CA ARG A 9 11.11 0.08 -3.17
C ARG A 9 12.10 -1.05 -3.44
N ASN A 10 11.70 -2.00 -4.27
CA ASN A 10 12.62 -3.02 -4.75
C ASN A 10 13.29 -2.48 -6.03
N GLY A 11 14.61 -2.42 -6.05
CA GLY A 11 15.41 -2.12 -7.22
C GLY A 11 16.05 -3.39 -7.82
N PRO A 12 16.74 -3.27 -8.96
CA PRO A 12 17.45 -4.39 -9.60
C PRO A 12 18.47 -5.05 -8.67
N ASP A 13 19.16 -4.25 -7.85
CA ASP A 13 20.22 -4.68 -6.93
C ASP A 13 19.72 -4.93 -5.50
N GLY A 14 18.39 -5.00 -5.30
CA GLY A 14 17.77 -5.27 -4.00
C GLY A 14 16.96 -4.10 -3.42
N PRO A 15 16.62 -4.15 -2.12
CA PRO A 15 15.78 -3.15 -1.48
C PRO A 15 16.46 -1.78 -1.43
N LEU A 16 15.77 -0.75 -1.94
CA LEU A 16 16.14 0.65 -1.79
C LEU A 16 15.41 1.25 -0.59
N PRO A 17 16.14 1.89 0.35
CA PRO A 17 15.52 2.50 1.52
C PRO A 17 14.59 3.67 1.13
N PRO A 18 13.61 4.00 1.99
CA PRO A 18 12.77 5.18 1.79
C PRO A 18 13.58 6.48 1.92
N ASP A 19 13.06 7.58 1.40
CA ASP A 19 13.57 8.90 1.75
C ASP A 19 13.34 9.13 3.27
N PRO A 20 14.28 9.75 4.01
CA PRO A 20 14.17 9.90 5.46
C PRO A 20 12.87 10.57 5.95
N ALA A 21 12.31 11.46 5.14
CA ALA A 21 11.07 12.17 5.44
C ALA A 21 9.81 11.31 5.26
N PHE A 22 9.88 10.18 4.52
CA PHE A 22 8.69 9.42 4.15
C PHE A 22 7.93 8.87 5.35
N GLU A 23 8.64 8.33 6.34
CA GLU A 23 8.00 7.80 7.56
C GLU A 23 7.29 8.89 8.35
N ARG A 24 7.88 10.09 8.38
CA ARG A 24 7.29 11.26 9.03
C ARG A 24 6.04 11.72 8.28
N VAL A 25 6.09 11.82 6.94
CA VAL A 25 4.92 12.11 6.10
C VAL A 25 3.80 11.11 6.36
N ALA A 26 4.10 9.80 6.34
CA ALA A 26 3.11 8.76 6.56
C ALA A 26 2.48 8.83 7.96
N TYR A 27 3.28 9.16 8.99
CA TYR A 27 2.77 9.43 10.33
C TYR A 27 1.83 10.65 10.35
N LEU A 28 2.25 11.78 9.79
CA LEU A 28 1.49 13.03 9.79
C LEU A 28 0.18 12.89 9.01
N MET A 29 0.17 12.19 7.88
CA MET A 29 -1.06 11.90 7.13
C MET A 29 -2.02 11.02 7.95
N ARG A 30 -1.51 10.03 8.68
CA ARG A 30 -2.33 9.16 9.54
C ARG A 30 -2.91 9.92 10.73
N ASP A 31 -2.12 10.77 11.36
CA ASP A 31 -2.54 11.65 12.46
C ASP A 31 -3.62 12.64 11.99
N ALA A 32 -3.42 13.26 10.82
CA ALA A 32 -4.40 14.14 10.20
C ALA A 32 -5.69 13.42 9.81
N GLN A 33 -5.61 12.17 9.34
CA GLN A 33 -6.79 11.37 9.03
C GLN A 33 -7.55 10.98 10.31
N ALA A 34 -6.84 10.56 11.37
CA ALA A 34 -7.44 10.14 12.64
C ALA A 34 -8.15 11.30 13.36
N SER A 35 -7.63 12.53 13.21
CA SER A 35 -8.24 13.75 13.74
C SER A 35 -9.34 14.34 12.83
N GLY A 36 -9.59 13.76 11.65
CA GLY A 36 -10.54 14.27 10.68
C GLY A 36 -10.10 15.54 9.93
N ALA A 37 -8.85 15.97 10.14
CA ALA A 37 -8.23 17.09 9.42
C ALA A 37 -7.95 16.74 7.95
N LEU A 38 -7.70 15.46 7.65
CA LEU A 38 -7.53 14.95 6.28
C LEU A 38 -8.75 14.13 5.84
N GLY A 39 -9.27 14.44 4.65
CA GLY A 39 -10.38 13.71 4.05
C GLY A 39 -10.26 13.60 2.53
N ILE A 40 -10.91 12.60 1.93
CA ILE A 40 -10.93 12.36 0.48
C ILE A 40 -12.35 12.62 -0.03
N ARG A 41 -12.46 13.27 -1.18
CA ARG A 41 -13.72 13.54 -1.88
C ARG A 41 -13.57 13.18 -3.35
N VAL A 42 -14.68 12.80 -3.97
CA VAL A 42 -14.75 12.65 -5.43
C VAL A 42 -15.61 13.78 -5.96
N ARG A 43 -15.06 14.61 -6.84
CA ARG A 43 -15.81 15.62 -7.58
C ARG A 43 -16.29 14.98 -8.89
N PRO A 44 -17.60 14.90 -9.17
CA PRO A 44 -18.10 14.34 -10.42
C PRO A 44 -17.51 15.09 -11.62
N GLY A 45 -17.04 14.35 -12.62
CA GLY A 45 -16.64 14.91 -13.92
C GLY A 45 -17.86 15.14 -14.79
N ALA A 46 -17.80 16.12 -15.70
CA ALA A 46 -18.90 16.43 -16.61
C ALA A 46 -19.22 15.27 -17.58
N GLU A 47 -18.21 14.47 -17.99
CA GLU A 47 -18.35 13.39 -18.98
C GLU A 47 -17.45 12.17 -18.68
N GLY A 48 -17.17 11.85 -17.40
CA GLY A 48 -16.26 10.74 -17.10
C GLY A 48 -15.95 10.52 -15.62
N ALA A 49 -14.83 9.82 -15.36
CA ALA A 49 -14.34 9.55 -14.01
C ALA A 49 -14.12 10.86 -13.24
N GLY A 50 -14.70 10.95 -12.04
CA GLY A 50 -14.57 12.13 -11.20
C GLY A 50 -13.15 12.36 -10.69
N ALA A 51 -12.80 13.62 -10.43
CA ALA A 51 -11.52 13.99 -9.85
C ALA A 51 -11.48 13.64 -8.36
N VAL A 52 -10.43 12.95 -7.92
CA VAL A 52 -10.19 12.69 -6.49
C VAL A 52 -9.53 13.92 -5.89
N ILE A 53 -10.15 14.48 -4.85
CA ILE A 53 -9.66 15.65 -4.13
C ILE A 53 -9.32 15.23 -2.71
N VAL A 54 -8.07 15.43 -2.31
CA VAL A 54 -7.64 15.33 -0.92
C VAL A 54 -7.84 16.69 -0.26
N THR A 55 -8.38 16.68 0.94
CA THR A 55 -8.63 17.90 1.71
C THR A 55 -7.85 17.88 3.00
N ILE A 56 -7.21 19.00 3.31
CA ILE A 56 -6.41 19.19 4.52
C ILE A 56 -6.90 20.46 5.20
N ARG A 57 -7.60 20.32 6.33
CA ARG A 57 -8.26 21.40 7.05
C ARG A 57 -7.69 21.56 8.46
N ASN A 58 -7.67 22.78 8.97
CA ASN A 58 -7.20 23.10 10.32
C ASN A 58 -8.23 23.86 11.16
N ARG A 59 -9.48 24.04 10.67
CA ARG A 59 -10.46 24.96 11.27
C ARG A 59 -10.81 24.67 12.74
N ASN A 60 -10.70 23.41 13.17
CA ASN A 60 -10.97 22.96 14.54
C ASN A 60 -9.78 22.19 15.15
N ALA A 61 -8.58 22.37 14.59
CA ALA A 61 -7.39 21.68 15.07
C ALA A 61 -6.83 22.38 16.31
N ASP A 62 -6.37 21.61 17.30
CA ASP A 62 -5.58 22.13 18.41
C ASP A 62 -4.22 22.66 17.90
N PRO A 63 -3.52 23.50 18.69
CA PRO A 63 -2.25 24.11 18.26
C PRO A 63 -1.18 23.10 17.81
N GLU A 64 -1.12 21.93 18.42
CA GLU A 64 -0.13 20.91 18.07
C GLU A 64 -0.45 20.28 16.71
N SER A 65 -1.73 19.97 16.46
CA SER A 65 -2.21 19.52 15.16
C SER A 65 -1.97 20.55 14.06
N VAL A 66 -2.12 21.85 14.34
CA VAL A 66 -1.82 22.92 13.36
C VAL A 66 -0.34 22.88 12.94
N VAL A 67 0.58 22.72 13.90
CA VAL A 67 2.02 22.61 13.62
C VAL A 67 2.33 21.37 12.79
N ARG A 68 1.76 20.21 13.14
CA ARG A 68 1.93 18.96 12.37
C ARG A 68 1.38 19.05 10.95
N LEU A 69 0.24 19.72 10.75
CA LEU A 69 -0.33 19.94 9.41
C LEU A 69 0.53 20.91 8.59
N GLN A 70 1.14 21.92 9.21
CA GLN A 70 2.10 22.80 8.55
C GLN A 70 3.37 22.04 8.15
N GLU A 71 3.90 21.19 9.03
CA GLU A 71 5.05 20.32 8.74
C GLU A 71 4.74 19.40 7.54
N LEU A 72 3.56 18.79 7.51
CA LEU A 72 3.13 17.94 6.39
C LEU A 72 3.11 18.73 5.07
N ARG A 73 2.53 19.94 5.08
CA ARG A 73 2.45 20.79 3.90
C ARG A 73 3.83 21.20 3.40
N GLN A 74 4.71 21.62 4.30
CA GLN A 74 6.08 22.01 3.94
C GLN A 74 6.85 20.84 3.36
N THR A 75 6.77 19.67 3.99
CA THR A 75 7.47 18.46 3.54
C THR A 75 7.01 18.00 2.17
N LEU A 76 5.73 18.17 1.85
CA LEU A 76 5.14 17.80 0.55
C LEU A 76 5.15 18.94 -0.48
N GLY A 77 5.69 20.12 -0.15
CA GLY A 77 5.69 21.29 -1.05
C GLY A 77 4.29 21.84 -1.38
N LEU A 78 3.31 21.62 -0.50
CA LEU A 78 1.93 22.06 -0.69
C LEU A 78 1.76 23.54 -0.33
N ARG A 79 0.90 24.24 -1.08
CA ARG A 79 0.60 25.65 -0.80
C ARG A 79 0.03 25.85 0.61
N ALA A 80 0.54 26.87 1.29
CA ALA A 80 -0.01 27.31 2.57
C ALA A 80 -1.44 27.85 2.40
N GLY A 81 -2.36 27.42 3.27
CA GLY A 81 -3.75 27.91 3.28
C GLY A 81 -4.70 27.26 2.28
N ALA A 82 -4.21 26.55 1.25
CA ALA A 82 -5.07 25.77 0.36
C ALA A 82 -5.70 24.59 1.11
N GLU A 83 -7.01 24.40 1.07
CA GLU A 83 -7.68 23.29 1.76
C GLU A 83 -7.92 22.05 0.88
N GLU A 84 -7.79 22.20 -0.44
CA GLU A 84 -8.10 21.17 -1.42
C GLU A 84 -6.92 20.96 -2.36
N PHE A 85 -6.59 19.71 -2.60
CA PHE A 85 -5.49 19.27 -3.44
C PHE A 85 -6.00 18.15 -4.35
N PRO A 86 -6.11 18.36 -5.69
CA PRO A 86 -6.37 17.27 -6.61
C PRO A 86 -5.29 16.19 -6.45
N LEU A 87 -5.72 14.92 -6.47
CA LEU A 87 -4.83 13.78 -6.43
C LEU A 87 -4.55 13.34 -7.86
N GLU A 88 -3.28 13.42 -8.25
CA GLU A 88 -2.79 13.02 -9.57
C GLU A 88 -1.91 11.77 -9.44
N LEU A 89 -2.07 10.82 -10.35
CA LEU A 89 -1.22 9.64 -10.41
C LEU A 89 0.08 9.97 -11.17
N ALA A 90 1.02 10.60 -10.48
CA ALA A 90 2.28 11.07 -11.04
C ALA A 90 3.45 10.88 -10.06
N ASP A 91 4.68 10.95 -10.59
CA ASP A 91 5.91 10.80 -9.80
C ASP A 91 6.24 12.06 -8.99
N VAL A 92 6.03 13.23 -9.60
CA VAL A 92 6.25 14.58 -9.06
C VAL A 92 5.06 15.46 -9.42
N PRO A 93 4.75 16.48 -8.60
CA PRO A 93 3.66 17.40 -8.89
C PRO A 93 4.09 18.46 -9.91
N ASP A 94 3.17 18.90 -10.75
CA ASP A 94 3.34 20.03 -11.67
C ASP A 94 3.17 21.38 -10.94
N SER A 95 2.47 21.39 -9.80
CA SER A 95 2.14 22.59 -9.04
C SER A 95 2.07 22.35 -7.52
N PRO A 96 2.17 23.39 -6.67
CA PRO A 96 1.99 23.25 -5.22
C PRO A 96 0.52 23.04 -4.80
N ASP A 97 -0.41 22.91 -5.75
CA ASP A 97 -1.85 22.75 -5.52
C ASP A 97 -2.35 21.33 -5.66
N GLU A 98 -1.48 20.38 -5.93
CA GLU A 98 -1.85 19.00 -6.15
C GLU A 98 -1.02 18.04 -5.29
N LEU A 99 -1.53 16.83 -5.21
CA LEU A 99 -0.86 15.69 -4.63
C LEU A 99 -0.58 14.67 -5.73
N ALA A 100 0.66 14.64 -6.18
CA ALA A 100 1.19 13.60 -7.03
C ALA A 100 1.48 12.34 -6.20
N VAL A 101 0.75 11.26 -6.47
CA VAL A 101 0.89 9.98 -5.78
C VAL A 101 1.24 8.89 -6.77
N GLN A 102 2.42 8.31 -6.59
CA GLN A 102 2.77 7.05 -7.25
C GLN A 102 2.40 5.89 -6.32
N SER A 103 1.37 5.13 -6.71
CA SER A 103 0.95 3.91 -6.04
C SER A 103 1.83 2.72 -6.44
N ARG A 104 1.96 1.72 -5.56
CA ARG A 104 2.61 0.45 -5.93
C ARG A 104 1.63 -0.41 -6.69
N THR A 105 2.10 -1.12 -7.71
CA THR A 105 1.30 -2.17 -8.35
C THR A 105 1.10 -3.34 -7.40
N LEU A 106 0.02 -4.12 -7.60
CA LEU A 106 -0.23 -5.33 -6.81
C LEU A 106 0.95 -6.31 -6.89
N LEU A 107 1.57 -6.45 -8.07
CA LEU A 107 2.79 -7.23 -8.26
C LEU A 107 3.93 -6.73 -7.36
N SER A 108 4.16 -5.42 -7.30
CA SER A 108 5.19 -4.83 -6.45
C SER A 108 4.91 -5.06 -4.96
N MET A 109 3.63 -5.05 -4.56
CA MET A 109 3.23 -5.38 -3.19
C MET A 109 3.52 -6.86 -2.89
N LEU A 110 3.15 -7.78 -3.77
CA LEU A 110 3.46 -9.20 -3.63
C LEU A 110 4.96 -9.48 -3.55
N GLN A 111 5.77 -8.82 -4.37
CA GLN A 111 7.23 -8.92 -4.31
C GLN A 111 7.79 -8.40 -2.98
N ALA A 112 7.22 -7.33 -2.42
CA ALA A 112 7.65 -6.84 -1.11
C ALA A 112 7.27 -7.82 0.02
N LEU A 113 6.10 -8.46 -0.09
CA LEU A 113 5.61 -9.43 0.90
C LEU A 113 6.30 -10.78 0.80
N SER A 114 6.75 -11.21 -0.40
CA SER A 114 7.48 -12.46 -0.57
C SER A 114 8.81 -12.47 0.21
N LEU A 115 9.42 -11.30 0.39
CA LEU A 115 10.59 -11.13 1.26
C LEU A 115 10.30 -11.39 2.75
N ARG A 116 9.03 -11.51 3.15
CA ARG A 116 8.60 -11.81 4.52
C ARG A 116 8.14 -13.26 4.72
N VAL A 117 8.44 -14.12 3.74
CA VAL A 117 8.22 -15.56 3.83
C VAL A 117 9.48 -16.22 4.40
N ASP A 118 9.32 -17.03 5.43
CA ASP A 118 10.38 -17.87 5.97
C ASP A 118 10.60 -19.04 5.01
N VAL A 119 11.44 -18.81 4.00
CA VAL A 119 11.77 -19.81 2.98
C VAL A 119 12.66 -20.91 3.61
N PRO A 120 12.30 -22.18 3.44
CA PRO A 120 13.12 -23.32 3.84
C PRO A 120 14.56 -23.25 3.31
N ALA A 121 15.54 -23.58 4.14
CA ALA A 121 16.96 -23.45 3.79
C ALA A 121 17.40 -24.31 2.59
N ASP A 122 16.80 -25.50 2.42
CA ASP A 122 16.99 -26.37 1.25
C ASP A 122 16.50 -25.70 -0.04
N HIS A 123 15.35 -25.03 0.00
CA HIS A 123 14.85 -24.28 -1.17
C HIS A 123 15.78 -23.11 -1.54
N ILE A 124 16.42 -22.47 -0.56
CA ILE A 124 17.42 -21.42 -0.81
C ILE A 124 18.69 -22.04 -1.40
N ALA A 125 19.22 -23.10 -0.79
CA ALA A 125 20.45 -23.76 -1.22
C ALA A 125 20.36 -24.31 -2.65
N GLU A 126 19.18 -24.79 -3.06
CA GLU A 126 18.91 -25.28 -4.41
C GLU A 126 18.58 -24.17 -5.42
N GLY A 127 18.63 -22.89 -5.02
CA GLY A 127 18.32 -21.75 -5.90
C GLY A 127 16.84 -21.64 -6.31
N ARG A 128 15.94 -22.31 -5.58
CA ARG A 128 14.50 -22.33 -5.89
C ARG A 128 13.79 -21.05 -5.47
N ALA A 129 14.35 -20.32 -4.51
CA ALA A 129 13.86 -19.03 -4.02
C ALA A 129 15.02 -18.24 -3.40
N GLY A 130 14.90 -16.91 -3.41
CA GLY A 130 15.82 -16.05 -2.66
C GLY A 130 15.58 -16.14 -1.15
N ALA A 131 16.58 -15.77 -0.37
CA ALA A 131 16.41 -15.61 1.08
C ALA A 131 15.43 -14.46 1.38
N GLY A 132 14.56 -14.67 2.36
CA GLY A 132 13.74 -13.60 2.93
C GLY A 132 14.60 -12.55 3.64
N LEU A 133 13.99 -11.41 3.95
CA LEU A 133 14.63 -10.38 4.78
C LEU A 133 14.75 -10.89 6.23
N PRO A 134 15.96 -10.90 6.82
CA PRO A 134 16.14 -11.27 8.21
C PRO A 134 15.42 -10.28 9.13
N GLN A 135 14.94 -10.77 10.28
CA GLN A 135 14.36 -9.90 11.29
C GLN A 135 15.43 -8.94 11.82
N ALA A 136 15.25 -7.64 11.61
CA ALA A 136 15.97 -6.65 12.38
C ALA A 136 15.13 -6.29 13.62
N PRO A 137 15.68 -6.41 14.84
CA PRO A 137 15.03 -5.89 16.03
C PRO A 137 14.82 -4.38 15.90
N GLY A 138 13.59 -3.91 16.12
CA GLY A 138 13.27 -2.48 16.13
C GLY A 138 12.93 -1.84 14.78
N GLN A 139 12.81 -2.58 13.67
CA GLN A 139 12.19 -2.01 12.46
C GLN A 139 10.70 -1.77 12.71
N SER A 140 10.25 -0.52 12.49
CA SER A 140 8.88 -0.05 12.69
C SER A 140 7.81 -0.91 12.02
N GLU A 141 7.34 -1.91 12.76
CA GLU A 141 6.00 -2.43 13.07
C GLU A 141 4.71 -2.02 12.30
N ARG A 142 4.76 -1.36 11.14
CA ARG A 142 3.51 -0.86 10.52
C ARG A 142 2.85 -1.82 9.53
N LEU A 143 3.59 -2.80 9.03
CA LEU A 143 3.07 -3.97 8.33
C LEU A 143 3.83 -5.21 8.82
N HIS A 144 3.42 -5.73 9.98
CA HIS A 144 3.76 -7.08 10.36
C HIS A 144 3.03 -8.03 9.42
N PHE A 145 3.73 -8.50 8.41
CA PHE A 145 3.31 -9.64 7.61
C PHE A 145 4.42 -10.67 7.68
N ARG A 146 4.07 -11.91 8.01
CA ARG A 146 4.96 -13.05 8.12
C ARG A 146 4.22 -14.30 7.65
N VAL A 147 4.92 -15.09 6.86
CA VAL A 147 4.48 -16.43 6.48
C VAL A 147 5.56 -17.40 6.93
N THR A 148 5.21 -18.32 7.81
CA THR A 148 6.11 -19.35 8.32
C THR A 148 6.02 -20.59 7.44
N SER A 149 7.10 -21.37 7.38
CA SER A 149 7.08 -22.68 6.73
C SER A 149 7.28 -23.83 7.72
N SER A 150 6.68 -24.98 7.44
CA SER A 150 6.89 -26.22 8.19
C SER A 150 6.79 -27.46 7.29
N SER A 151 7.33 -28.59 7.75
CA SER A 151 7.27 -29.88 7.04
C SER A 151 5.93 -30.60 7.22
N THR A 152 5.15 -30.26 8.25
CA THR A 152 3.88 -30.91 8.59
C THR A 152 2.79 -29.88 8.71
N LYS A 153 1.54 -30.24 8.41
CA LYS A 153 0.43 -29.29 8.46
C LYS A 153 0.30 -28.64 9.85
N PRO A 154 0.30 -27.29 9.95
CA PRO A 154 0.15 -26.60 11.23
C PRO A 154 -1.25 -26.80 11.81
N ALA A 155 -1.34 -26.98 13.14
CA ALA A 155 -2.61 -27.13 13.84
C ALA A 155 -3.36 -25.79 13.98
N ASP A 156 -2.65 -24.72 14.36
CA ASP A 156 -3.22 -23.39 14.65
C ASP A 156 -2.85 -22.37 13.55
N ALA A 157 -3.20 -22.65 12.29
CA ALA A 157 -3.00 -21.72 11.19
C ALA A 157 -4.30 -21.01 10.80
N ALA A 158 -4.24 -19.68 10.69
CA ALA A 158 -5.35 -18.88 10.15
C ALA A 158 -5.59 -19.20 8.67
N VAL A 159 -4.49 -19.37 7.92
CA VAL A 159 -4.48 -19.81 6.54
C VAL A 159 -3.23 -20.65 6.32
N SER A 160 -3.36 -21.73 5.55
CA SER A 160 -2.22 -22.56 5.15
C SER A 160 -2.37 -23.03 3.71
N VAL A 161 -1.24 -23.20 3.04
CA VAL A 161 -1.15 -23.78 1.71
C VAL A 161 -0.01 -24.80 1.67
N GLU A 162 -0.26 -25.93 1.03
CA GLU A 162 0.78 -26.90 0.75
C GLU A 162 1.44 -26.58 -0.60
N TYR A 163 2.76 -26.44 -0.59
CA TYR A 163 3.55 -26.18 -1.78
C TYR A 163 4.89 -26.89 -1.69
N ARG A 164 5.19 -27.76 -2.67
CA ARG A 164 6.44 -28.54 -2.74
C ARG A 164 6.73 -29.33 -1.45
N ASN A 165 5.75 -30.12 -0.99
CA ASN A 165 5.84 -30.96 0.22
C ASN A 165 6.17 -30.17 1.50
N ARG A 166 5.81 -28.90 1.54
CA ARG A 166 5.96 -28.02 2.70
C ARG A 166 4.70 -27.19 2.87
N TYR A 167 4.39 -26.85 4.12
CA TYR A 167 3.27 -25.99 4.46
C TYR A 167 3.78 -24.57 4.69
N PHE A 168 3.17 -23.62 4.00
CA PHE A 168 3.36 -22.19 4.23
C PHE A 168 2.09 -21.64 4.87
N TYR A 169 2.23 -20.91 5.98
CA TYR A 169 1.07 -20.52 6.77
C TYR A 169 1.26 -19.21 7.52
N ILE A 170 0.13 -18.60 7.86
CA ILE A 170 0.05 -17.50 8.83
C ILE A 170 -0.43 -18.10 10.15
N ASP A 171 0.33 -17.88 11.22
CA ASP A 171 -0.05 -18.30 12.58
C ASP A 171 -1.34 -17.61 13.01
N ASP A 172 -2.30 -18.34 13.59
CA ASP A 172 -3.58 -17.74 13.99
C ASP A 172 -3.46 -16.70 15.10
N ARG A 173 -2.34 -16.66 15.82
CA ARG A 173 -2.07 -15.66 16.86
C ARG A 173 -1.48 -14.37 16.27
N ASP A 174 -1.10 -14.37 14.99
CA ASP A 174 -0.55 -13.21 14.30
C ASP A 174 -1.66 -12.33 13.70
N LEU A 175 -2.20 -11.42 14.52
CA LEU A 175 -3.21 -10.44 14.10
C LEU A 175 -2.68 -9.46 13.04
N GLY A 176 -1.38 -9.16 13.05
CA GLY A 176 -0.75 -8.26 12.09
C GLY A 176 -0.80 -8.85 10.68
N SER A 177 -0.32 -10.09 10.55
CA SER A 177 -0.29 -10.81 9.28
C SER A 177 -1.70 -11.09 8.76
N LYS A 178 -2.66 -11.41 9.65
CA LYS A 178 -4.08 -11.54 9.26
C LYS A 178 -4.67 -10.27 8.67
N ARG A 179 -4.40 -9.11 9.27
CA ARG A 179 -4.87 -7.80 8.74
C ARG A 179 -4.24 -7.48 7.40
N ALA A 180 -2.93 -7.69 7.26
CA ALA A 180 -2.24 -7.48 5.99
C ALA A 180 -2.78 -8.42 4.90
N PHE A 181 -2.98 -9.71 5.21
CA PHE A 181 -3.57 -10.69 4.29
C PHE A 181 -4.98 -10.28 3.85
N ALA A 182 -5.85 -9.89 4.78
CA ALA A 182 -7.20 -9.44 4.46
C ALA A 182 -7.21 -8.20 3.55
N LEU A 183 -6.31 -7.24 3.77
CA LEU A 183 -6.16 -6.06 2.90
C LEU A 183 -5.75 -6.47 1.48
N ILE A 184 -4.78 -7.39 1.34
CA ILE A 184 -4.34 -7.90 0.03
C ILE A 184 -5.50 -8.59 -0.68
N MET A 185 -6.24 -9.45 0.02
CA MET A 185 -7.42 -10.13 -0.53
C MET A 185 -8.48 -9.13 -0.98
N MET A 186 -8.74 -8.07 -0.22
CA MET A 186 -9.64 -7.00 -0.61
C MET A 186 -9.16 -6.29 -1.88
N LEU A 187 -7.87 -5.96 -1.98
CA LEU A 187 -7.28 -5.35 -3.18
C LEU A 187 -7.39 -6.26 -4.41
N PHE A 188 -7.18 -7.57 -4.25
CA PHE A 188 -7.41 -8.55 -5.31
C PHE A 188 -8.86 -8.57 -5.76
N THR A 189 -9.81 -8.59 -4.83
CA THR A 189 -11.23 -8.55 -5.16
C THR A 189 -11.57 -7.28 -5.93
N LEU A 190 -11.10 -6.12 -5.48
CA LEU A 190 -11.33 -4.84 -6.17
C LEU A 190 -10.71 -4.82 -7.58
N ALA A 191 -9.51 -5.36 -7.74
CA ALA A 191 -8.85 -5.45 -9.05
C ALA A 191 -9.54 -6.42 -10.02
N ASN A 192 -10.25 -7.43 -9.48
CA ASN A 192 -10.96 -8.43 -10.27
C ASN A 192 -12.41 -8.04 -10.59
N ILE A 193 -12.91 -6.93 -10.05
CA ILE A 193 -14.14 -6.28 -10.53
C ILE A 193 -13.78 -5.56 -11.84
N GLY A 194 -13.70 -6.33 -12.92
CA GLY A 194 -13.78 -5.79 -14.27
C GLY A 194 -15.19 -5.23 -14.53
N PRO A 195 -15.40 -4.40 -15.56
CA PRO A 195 -16.74 -3.95 -15.91
C PRO A 195 -17.60 -5.18 -16.20
N GLU A 196 -18.58 -5.45 -15.35
CA GLU A 196 -19.61 -6.43 -15.68
C GLU A 196 -20.35 -5.95 -16.94
N GLY A 197 -20.34 -6.77 -17.99
CA GLY A 197 -21.34 -6.71 -19.04
C GLY A 197 -21.02 -5.87 -20.28
N THR A 198 -20.11 -6.36 -21.14
CA THR A 198 -20.37 -6.40 -22.58
C THR A 198 -20.01 -7.78 -23.09
N MET A 199 -20.93 -8.73 -22.92
CA MET A 199 -20.95 -9.89 -23.82
C MET A 199 -21.15 -9.33 -25.24
N PRO A 200 -20.28 -9.64 -26.22
CA PRO A 200 -20.59 -9.31 -27.60
C PRO A 200 -21.81 -10.11 -28.01
N VAL A 201 -22.93 -9.43 -28.27
CA VAL A 201 -24.08 -10.06 -28.92
C VAL A 201 -23.66 -10.32 -30.36
N LEU A 202 -23.33 -11.58 -30.66
CA LEU A 202 -23.13 -12.07 -32.01
C LEU A 202 -24.49 -12.03 -32.73
N THR A 203 -24.80 -10.93 -33.43
CA THR A 203 -25.90 -10.92 -34.40
C THR A 203 -25.38 -11.50 -35.71
N ILE A 204 -25.70 -12.78 -35.97
CA ILE A 204 -25.58 -13.35 -37.32
C ILE A 204 -26.76 -12.81 -38.12
N PRO A 205 -26.55 -12.09 -39.24
CA PRO A 205 -27.65 -11.76 -40.15
C PRO A 205 -28.09 -13.04 -40.87
N THR A 206 -29.35 -13.44 -40.69
CA THR A 206 -30.00 -14.43 -41.55
C THR A 206 -30.36 -13.73 -42.86
N SER A 207 -29.72 -14.16 -43.95
CA SER A 207 -30.20 -13.91 -45.32
C SER A 207 -31.22 -14.96 -45.72
#